data_AF-A0A0R1K0Z2-F1
#
_entry.id   AF-A0A0R1K0Z2-F1
#
_cell.length_a   1.000
_cell.length_b   1.000
_cell.length_c   1.000
_cell.angle_alpha   90.00
_cell.angle_beta   90.00
_cell.angle_gamma   90.00
#
_symmetry.space_group_name_H-M   'P 1'
#
loop_
_entity.id
_entity.type
_entity.pdbx_description
1 polymer ?
#
loop_
_entity_poly.entity_id
_entity_poly.type
_entity_poly.pdbx_seq_one_letter_code
_entity_poly.pdbx_strand_id
1 'polypeptide(L)' 'MTETDRFYEYRLAVHPDDVGRVIGKQGRVAQAIRTIVYSVRVQGNKRVRLIIDDQPAKTLE' A
#
# COMPACT_ATOMS: atom_id res chain seq x y z
N MET A 1 -5.98 -5.39 -6.42
CA MET A 1 -4.57 -5.59 -6.81
C MET A 1 -4.47 -5.30 -8.29
N THR A 2 -3.49 -4.49 -8.71
CA THR A 2 -3.23 -4.23 -10.13
C THR A 2 -1.87 -4.78 -10.48
N GLU A 3 -1.79 -5.64 -11.48
CA GLU A 3 -0.53 -6.16 -11.99
C GLU A 3 -0.03 -5.28 -13.14
N THR A 4 1.23 -4.88 -13.06
CA THR A 4 1.94 -4.18 -14.12
C THR A 4 3.13 -5.02 -14.57
N ASP A 5 3.84 -4.56 -15.60
CA ASP A 5 5.09 -5.19 -16.03
C ASP A 5 6.13 -5.29 -14.90
N ARG A 6 6.25 -4.25 -14.07
CA ARG A 6 7.29 -4.13 -13.03
C ARG A 6 6.81 -4.40 -11.61
N PHE A 7 5.51 -4.27 -11.34
CA PHE A 7 4.98 -4.28 -9.99
C PHE A 7 3.67 -5.05 -9.84
N TYR A 8 3.52 -5.70 -8.68
CA TYR A 8 2.22 -5.98 -8.08
C TYR A 8 1.83 -4.81 -7.19
N GLU A 9 0.85 -4.02 -7.63
CA GLU A 9 0.38 -2.84 -6.90
C GLU A 9 -0.84 -3.19 -6.03
N TYR A 10 -0.72 -2.87 -4.75
CA TYR A 10 -1.77 -3.00 -3.75
C TYR A 10 -2.16 -1.62 -3.24
N ARG A 11 -3.47 -1.38 -3.12
CA ARG A 11 -4.03 -0.22 -2.46
C ARG A 11 -4.58 -0.63 -1.11
N LEU A 12 -4.08 0.02 -0.07
CA LEU A 12 -4.65 0.00 1.27
C LEU A 12 -5.58 1.20 1.37
N ALA A 13 -6.87 0.94 1.25
CA ALA A 13 -7.90 1.90 1.60
C ALA A 13 -8.01 1.96 3.13
N VAL A 14 -8.05 3.17 3.66
CA VAL A 14 -8.17 3.42 5.09
C VAL A 14 -9.41 4.25 5.33
N HIS A 15 -10.09 4.03 6.45
CA HIS A 15 -11.16 4.94 6.86
C HIS A 15 -10.58 6.35 7.05
N PRO A 16 -11.26 7.43 6.61
CA PRO A 16 -10.75 8.80 6.70
C PRO A 16 -10.25 9.18 8.11
N ASP A 17 -10.99 8.77 9.15
CA ASP A 17 -10.64 9.04 10.55
C ASP A 17 -9.35 8.34 11.02
N ASP A 18 -8.95 7.26 10.34
CA ASP A 18 -7.78 6.46 10.67
C ASP A 18 -6.52 6.87 9.89
N VAL A 19 -6.66 7.69 8.83
CA VAL A 19 -5.56 8.06 7.94
C VAL A 19 -4.41 8.69 8.72
N GLY A 20 -4.70 9.65 9.61
CA GLY A 20 -3.67 10.31 10.41
C GLY A 20 -2.85 9.33 11.26
N ARG A 21 -3.51 8.31 11.82
CA ARG A 21 -2.88 7.26 12.63
C ARG A 21 -2.03 6.31 11.76
N VAL A 22 -2.52 5.93 10.58
CA VAL A 22 -1.82 5.03 9.65
C VAL A 22 -0.61 5.71 9.00
N ILE A 23 -0.72 6.99 8.64
CA ILE A 23 0.43 7.76 8.14
C ILE A 23 1.45 7.92 9.27
N GLY A 24 0.99 8.29 10.46
CA GLY A 24 1.82 8.52 11.63
C GLY A 24 2.70 9.77 11.49
N LYS A 25 3.38 10.14 12.58
CA LYS A 25 4.19 11.37 12.62
C LYS A 25 5.30 11.34 11.56
N GLN A 26 5.26 12.30 10.63
CA GLN A 26 6.18 12.40 9.48
C GLN A 26 6.16 11.17 8.56
N GLY A 27 5.06 10.40 8.56
CA GLY A 27 4.96 9.21 7.71
C GLY A 27 5.66 7.97 8.25
N ARG A 28 6.16 7.97 9.50
CA ARG A 28 6.97 6.86 10.06
C ARG A 28 6.24 5.52 10.06
N VAL A 29 4.95 5.51 10.40
CA VAL A 29 4.15 4.27 10.44
C VAL A 29 3.96 3.74 9.02
N ALA A 30 3.53 4.60 8.09
CA ALA A 30 3.39 4.24 6.69
C ALA A 30 4.71 3.74 6.06
N GLN A 31 5.86 4.31 6.45
CA GLN A 31 7.16 3.85 5.99
C GLN A 31 7.52 2.47 6.53
N ALA A 32 7.27 2.19 7.81
CA ALA A 32 7.50 0.87 8.39
C ALA A 32 6.66 -0.21 7.68
N ILE A 33 5.38 0.08 7.43
CA ILE A 33 4.48 -0.81 6.69
C ILE A 33 5.05 -1.08 5.28
N ARG A 34 5.45 -0.03 4.55
CA ARG A 34 6.04 -0.19 3.20
C ARG A 34 7.32 -1.02 3.22
N THR A 35 8.20 -0.82 4.20
CA THR A 35 9.43 -1.61 4.32
C THR A 35 9.13 -3.10 4.44
N ILE A 36 8.19 -3.47 5.30
CA ILE A 36 7.78 -4.87 5.47
C ILE A 36 7.21 -5.40 4.16
N VAL A 37 6.27 -4.68 3.54
CA VAL A 37 5.64 -5.12 2.29
C VAL A 37 6.65 -5.23 1.13
N TYR A 38 7.59 -4.30 1.03
CA TYR A 38 8.61 -4.30 -0.03
C TYR A 38 9.70 -5.36 0.18
N SER A 39 9.82 -5.91 1.39
CA SER A 39 10.73 -7.02 1.69
C SER A 39 10.26 -8.36 1.12
N VAL A 40 8.98 -8.47 0.77
CA VAL A 40 8.40 -9.69 0.21
C VAL A 40 9.00 -9.96 -1.16
N ARG A 41 9.63 -11.13 -1.32
CA ARG A 41 10.08 -11.61 -2.62
C ARG A 41 8.91 -12.27 -3.36
N VAL A 42 8.68 -11.77 -4.56
CA VAL A 42 7.78 -12.36 -5.55
C VAL A 42 8.60 -13.09 -6.61
N GLN A 43 8.03 -14.12 -7.23
CA GLN A 43 8.70 -14.88 -8.29
C GLN A 43 8.96 -13.98 -9.51
N GLY A 44 10.12 -14.16 -10.14
CA GLY A 44 10.57 -13.33 -11.26
C GLY A 44 11.11 -11.96 -10.83
N ASN A 45 11.06 -10.99 -11.74
CA ASN A 45 11.69 -9.67 -11.56
C ASN A 45 10.72 -8.58 -11.05
N LYS A 46 9.46 -8.94 -10.78
CA LYS A 46 8.47 -7.98 -10.30
C LYS A 46 8.74 -7.60 -8.84
N ARG A 47 8.25 -6.43 -8.43
CA ARG A 47 8.33 -5.97 -7.02
C ARG A 47 6.93 -5.67 -6.48
N VAL A 48 6.77 -5.67 -5.16
CA VAL A 48 5.51 -5.23 -4.55
C VAL A 48 5.51 -3.72 -4.37
N ARG A 49 4.38 -3.06 -4.66
CA ARG A 49 4.14 -1.64 -4.38
C ARG A 49 2.88 -1.47 -3.55
N LEU A 50 2.95 -0.59 -2.54
CA LEU A 50 1.84 -0.28 -1.65
C LEU A 50 1.49 1.20 -1.74
N ILE A 51 0.24 1.48 -2.08
CA ILE A 51 -0.37 2.80 -2.03
C ILE A 51 -1.31 2.81 -0.83
N ILE A 52 -1.19 3.83 0.02
CA ILE A 52 -2.10 4.04 1.15
C ILE A 52 -2.96 5.23 0.75
N ASP A 53 -4.27 5.02 0.75
CA ASP A 53 -5.26 5.97 0.24
C ASP A 53 -6.33 6.20 1.30
N ASP A 54 -6.80 7.44 1.43
CA ASP A 54 -7.91 7.83 2.29
C ASP A 54 -9.28 7.57 1.64
N GLN A 55 -9.28 7.21 0.36
CA GLN A 55 -10.50 6.86 -0.35
C GLN A 55 -10.86 5.39 -0.07
N PRO A 56 -12.11 5.12 0.35
CA PRO A 56 -12.60 3.75 0.44
C PRO A 56 -12.43 3.10 -0.93
N ALA A 57 -12.01 1.84 -0.96
CA ALA A 57 -11.90 1.08 -2.19
C ALA A 57 -13.24 1.24 -2.93
N LYS A 58 -13.22 1.87 -4.12
CA LYS A 58 -14.39 1.90 -4.99
C LYS A 58 -14.88 0.47 -5.06
N THR A 59 -16.09 0.22 -4.55
CA THR A 59 -16.76 -1.05 -4.74
C THR A 59 -16.83 -1.20 -6.26
N LEU A 60 -16.10 -2.18 -6.78
CA LEU A 60 -16.21 -2.57 -8.17
C LEU A 60 -17.64 -3.10 -8.31
N GLU A 61 -18.50 -2.31 -8.95
CA GLU A 61 -19.76 -2.82 -9.52
C GLU A 61 -19.45 -3.81 -10.65
#